data_AF-F9EN07-F1
#
_entry.id   AF-F9EN07-F1
#
_cell.length_a   1.000
_cell.length_b   1.000
_cell.length_c   1.000
_cell.angle_alpha   90.00
_cell.angle_beta   90.00
_cell.angle_gamma   90.00
#
_symmetry.space_group_name_H-M   'P 1'
#
loop_
_entity.id
_entity.type
_entity.pdbx_description
1 polymer ?
#
loop_
_entity_poly.entity_id
_entity_poly.type
_entity_poly.pdbx_seq_one_letter_code
_entity_poly.pdbx_strand_id
1 'polypeptide(L)'
;MIGLSHLISTQMEISKVENLISLLKYSELKALQSQINPHFLFNVLNTMTSLIRTNPEKAREVTIDLSNYLRYNLDNNVKSVELIKELNQVDTYIKIEKVRFGDKLNILYDVDESLYNFQIPSLIIQPLVENSIKHGILKKEIMVVLK
;
A
#
# COMPACT_ATOMS: atom_id res chain seq x y z
N MET A 1 20.13 -14.92 52.14
CA MET A 1 18.91 -14.27 51.59
C MET A 1 19.19 -13.39 50.34
N ILE A 2 20.36 -13.52 49.68
CA ILE A 2 20.74 -12.69 48.50
C ILE A 2 20.37 -13.39 47.18
N GLY A 3 20.43 -14.73 47.13
CA GLY A 3 20.14 -15.50 45.92
C GLY A 3 18.71 -15.37 45.39
N LEU A 4 17.71 -15.22 46.27
CA LEU A 4 16.31 -15.05 45.85
C LEU A 4 16.06 -13.66 45.24
N SER A 5 16.63 -12.60 45.82
CA SER A 5 16.57 -11.25 45.24
C SER A 5 17.22 -11.21 43.86
N HIS A 6 18.37 -11.87 43.71
CA HIS A 6 19.05 -11.97 42.43
C HIS A 6 18.22 -12.77 41.40
N LEU A 7 17.67 -13.92 41.79
CA LEU A 7 16.76 -14.73 40.94
C LEU A 7 15.50 -13.99 40.52
N ILE A 8 14.87 -13.23 41.42
CA ILE A 8 13.69 -12.44 41.08
C ILE A 8 14.07 -11.30 40.14
N SER A 9 15.22 -10.65 40.37
CA SER A 9 15.71 -9.57 39.50
C SER A 9 16.01 -10.08 38.08
N THR A 10 16.68 -11.22 37.95
CA THR A 10 16.94 -11.84 36.64
C THR A 10 15.63 -12.26 35.96
N GLN A 11 14.68 -12.82 36.71
CA GLN A 11 13.36 -13.19 36.15
C GLN A 11 12.57 -11.95 35.67
N MET A 12 12.65 -10.83 36.39
CA MET A 12 12.04 -9.56 35.97
C MET A 12 12.72 -8.98 34.72
N GLU A 13 14.05 -9.06 34.62
CA GLU A 13 14.78 -8.65 33.42
C GLU A 13 14.39 -9.49 32.21
N ILE A 14 14.33 -10.83 32.35
CA ILE A 14 13.87 -11.74 31.29
C ILE A 14 12.45 -11.37 30.83
N SER A 15 11.52 -11.18 31.76
CA SER A 15 10.13 -10.81 31.42
C SER A 15 10.03 -9.45 30.72
N LYS A 16 10.89 -8.48 31.07
CA LYS A 16 10.98 -7.20 30.35
C LYS A 16 11.48 -7.38 28.92
N VAL A 17 12.51 -8.20 28.73
CA VAL A 17 13.04 -8.51 27.39
C VAL A 17 11.99 -9.21 26.53
N GLU A 18 11.27 -10.19 27.06
CA GLU A 18 10.17 -10.87 26.35
C GLU A 18 9.05 -9.91 25.93
N ASN A 19 8.67 -8.98 26.81
CA ASN A 19 7.70 -7.94 26.49
C ASN A 19 8.19 -7.01 25.38
N LEU A 20 9.45 -6.58 25.43
CA LEU A 20 10.04 -5.74 24.39
C LEU A 20 10.10 -6.45 23.03
N ILE A 21 10.48 -7.74 23.02
CA ILE A 21 10.47 -8.57 21.80
C ILE A 21 9.05 -8.68 21.24
N SER A 22 8.05 -8.90 22.09
CA SER A 22 6.65 -9.00 21.68
C SER A 22 6.13 -7.67 21.10
N LEU A 23 6.48 -6.55 21.73
CA LEU A 23 6.12 -5.22 21.25
C LEU A 23 6.82 -4.87 19.93
N LEU A 24 8.07 -5.28 19.76
CA LEU A 24 8.82 -5.13 18.52
C LEU A 24 8.16 -5.93 17.40
N LYS A 25 7.86 -7.22 17.62
CA LYS A 25 7.14 -8.07 16.65
C LYS A 25 5.78 -7.48 16.28
N TYR A 26 5.02 -7.00 17.26
CA TYR A 26 3.74 -6.35 17.00
C TYR A 26 3.91 -5.07 16.17
N SER A 27 4.95 -4.28 16.43
CA SER A 27 5.26 -3.07 15.67
C SER A 27 5.72 -3.38 14.25
N GLU A 28 6.54 -4.40 14.04
CA GLU A 28 6.95 -4.89 12.72
C GLU A 28 5.75 -5.39 11.92
N LEU A 29 4.88 -6.20 12.54
CA LEU A 29 3.62 -6.64 11.91
C LEU A 29 2.72 -5.45 11.56
N LYS A 30 2.60 -4.46 12.44
CA LYS A 30 1.80 -3.27 12.18
C LYS A 30 2.41 -2.38 11.09
N ALA A 31 3.74 -2.31 11.02
CA ALA A 31 4.46 -1.63 9.94
C ALA A 31 4.24 -2.33 8.60
N LEU A 32 4.34 -3.66 8.56
CA LEU A 32 4.01 -4.45 7.37
C LEU A 32 2.54 -4.29 6.96
N GLN A 33 1.61 -4.30 7.92
CA GLN A 33 0.20 -4.01 7.65
C GLN A 33 -0.03 -2.59 7.12
N SER A 34 0.79 -1.61 7.53
CA SER A 34 0.67 -0.23 7.04
C SER A 34 1.11 -0.07 5.58
N GLN A 35 1.90 -1.01 5.05
CA GLN A 35 2.34 -0.99 3.65
C GLN A 35 1.20 -1.34 2.68
N ILE A 36 0.07 -1.85 3.18
CA ILE A 36 -1.13 -2.11 2.37
C ILE A 36 -2.32 -1.46 3.04
N ASN A 37 -3.03 -0.59 2.33
CA ASN A 37 -4.27 0.02 2.82
C ASN A 37 -5.39 -1.05 2.94
N PRO A 38 -5.81 -1.46 4.15
CA PRO A 38 -6.78 -2.55 4.31
C PRO A 38 -8.15 -2.18 3.74
N HIS A 39 -8.54 -0.91 3.86
CA HIS A 39 -9.79 -0.41 3.33
C HIS A 39 -9.81 -0.45 1.79
N PHE A 40 -8.69 -0.12 1.14
CA PHE A 40 -8.55 -0.31 -0.30
C PHE A 40 -8.78 -1.78 -0.67
N LEU A 41 -8.08 -2.71 -0.01
CA LEU A 41 -8.21 -4.14 -0.31
C LEU A 41 -9.66 -4.64 -0.19
N PHE A 42 -10.38 -4.27 0.86
CA PHE A 42 -11.81 -4.58 1.01
C PHE A 42 -12.66 -4.02 -0.14
N ASN A 43 -12.39 -2.80 -0.59
CA ASN A 43 -13.13 -2.18 -1.69
C ASN A 43 -12.88 -2.89 -3.02
N VAL A 44 -11.64 -3.30 -3.29
CA VAL A 44 -11.31 -4.06 -4.51
C VAL A 44 -12.01 -5.40 -4.51
N LEU A 45 -11.98 -6.14 -3.39
CA LEU A 45 -12.67 -7.42 -3.23
C LEU A 45 -14.17 -7.29 -3.47
N ASN A 46 -14.83 -6.29 -2.89
CA ASN A 46 -16.25 -6.02 -3.10
C ASN A 46 -16.57 -5.71 -4.57
N THR A 47 -15.72 -4.90 -5.22
CA THR A 47 -15.84 -4.56 -6.64
C THR A 47 -15.73 -5.81 -7.50
N MET A 48 -14.74 -6.67 -7.24
CA MET A 48 -14.59 -7.96 -7.92
C MET A 48 -15.80 -8.87 -7.70
N THR A 49 -16.33 -8.98 -6.48
CA THR A 49 -17.53 -9.79 -6.21
C THR A 49 -18.73 -9.34 -7.04
N SER A 50 -18.92 -8.03 -7.23
CA SER A 50 -19.98 -7.50 -8.11
C SER A 50 -19.71 -7.83 -9.59
N LEU A 51 -18.45 -7.72 -10.02
CA LEU A 51 -18.03 -7.97 -11.39
C LEU A 51 -18.11 -9.45 -11.77
N ILE A 52 -17.86 -10.39 -10.86
CA ILE A 52 -17.94 -11.83 -11.15
C ILE A 52 -19.28 -12.20 -11.78
N ARG A 53 -20.38 -11.57 -11.35
CA ARG A 53 -21.72 -11.84 -11.90
C ARG A 53 -22.04 -11.03 -13.16
N THR A 54 -21.47 -9.84 -13.32
CA THR A 54 -21.89 -8.86 -14.34
C THR A 54 -20.90 -8.73 -15.50
N ASN A 55 -19.61 -8.82 -15.22
CA ASN A 55 -18.51 -8.81 -16.19
C ASN A 55 -17.33 -9.66 -15.66
N PRO A 56 -17.37 -10.99 -15.83
CA PRO A 56 -16.36 -11.91 -15.31
C PRO A 56 -14.94 -11.64 -15.83
N GLU A 57 -14.80 -11.22 -17.08
CA GLU A 57 -13.49 -10.89 -17.66
C GLU A 57 -12.89 -9.65 -16.99
N LYS A 58 -13.70 -8.61 -16.72
CA LYS A 58 -13.23 -7.46 -15.95
C LYS A 58 -12.84 -7.84 -14.52
N ALA A 59 -13.55 -8.77 -13.88
CA ALA A 59 -13.17 -9.29 -12.57
C ALA A 59 -11.79 -9.98 -12.60
N ARG A 60 -11.52 -10.74 -13.67
CA ARG A 60 -10.22 -11.39 -13.89
C ARG A 60 -9.10 -10.37 -14.06
N GLU A 61 -9.31 -9.33 -14.88
CA GLU A 61 -8.34 -8.23 -15.04
C GLU A 61 -8.01 -7.56 -13.71
N VAL A 62 -9.02 -7.17 -12.94
CA VAL A 62 -8.83 -6.53 -11.62
C VAL A 62 -8.10 -7.46 -10.65
N THR A 63 -8.33 -8.78 -10.73
CA THR A 63 -7.61 -9.76 -9.90
C THR A 63 -6.12 -9.77 -10.22
N ILE A 64 -5.76 -9.70 -11.51
CA ILE A 64 -4.36 -9.66 -11.96
C ILE A 64 -3.72 -8.33 -11.53
N ASP A 65 -4.41 -7.21 -11.75
CA ASP A 65 -3.93 -5.88 -11.33
C ASP A 65 -3.70 -5.82 -9.83
N LEU A 66 -4.63 -6.35 -9.02
CA LEU A 66 -4.48 -6.44 -7.57
C LEU A 66 -3.29 -7.30 -7.17
N SER A 67 -3.05 -8.43 -7.84
CA SER A 67 -1.89 -9.28 -7.58
C SER A 67 -0.57 -8.55 -7.85
N ASN A 68 -0.49 -7.83 -8.98
CA ASN A 68 0.68 -7.03 -9.34
C ASN A 68 0.91 -5.90 -8.34
N TYR A 69 -0.16 -5.19 -7.98
CA TYR A 69 -0.13 -4.13 -6.97
C TYR A 69 0.40 -4.63 -5.63
N LEU A 70 -0.12 -5.75 -5.12
CA LEU A 70 0.29 -6.32 -3.85
C LEU A 70 1.76 -6.78 -3.89
N ARG A 71 2.18 -7.42 -4.99
CA ARG A 71 3.57 -7.85 -5.17
C ARG A 71 4.53 -6.67 -5.07
N TYR A 72 4.25 -5.58 -5.78
CA TYR A 72 5.11 -4.39 -5.74
C TYR A 72 5.21 -3.77 -4.34
N ASN A 73 4.09 -3.62 -3.63
CA ASN A 73 4.08 -3.03 -2.28
C ASN A 73 4.83 -3.90 -1.25
N LEU A 74 4.83 -5.21 -1.42
CA LEU A 74 5.54 -6.13 -0.53
C LEU A 74 7.04 -6.24 -0.85
N ASP A 75 7.42 -6.21 -2.13
CA ASP A 75 8.80 -6.43 -2.58
C ASP A 75 9.70 -5.19 -2.45
N ASN A 76 9.14 -3.97 -2.49
CA ASN A 76 9.93 -2.75 -2.72
C ASN A 76 10.12 -1.82 -1.50
N ASN A 77 10.06 -2.34 -0.27
CA ASN A 77 10.07 -1.51 0.95
C ASN A 77 11.38 -0.76 1.29
N VAL A 78 12.50 -1.00 0.58
CA VAL A 78 13.81 -0.44 0.99
C VAL A 78 14.72 -0.06 -0.19
N LYS A 79 14.23 0.01 -1.43
CA LYS A 79 15.09 0.24 -2.62
C LYS A 79 14.75 1.53 -3.37
N SER A 80 15.77 2.13 -3.96
CA SER A 80 15.61 3.11 -5.04
C SER A 80 15.12 2.38 -6.30
N VAL A 81 14.16 2.98 -6.99
CA VAL A 81 13.56 2.47 -8.23
C VAL A 81 13.60 3.55 -9.31
N GLU A 82 13.55 3.14 -10.57
CA GLU A 82 13.35 4.06 -11.69
C GLU A 82 11.95 4.70 -11.57
N LEU A 83 11.84 6.00 -11.87
CA LEU A 83 10.58 6.72 -11.87
C LEU A 83 9.49 5.98 -12.65
N ILE A 84 9.82 5.40 -13.81
CA ILE A 84 8.86 4.64 -14.63
C ILE A 84 8.26 3.44 -13.90
N LYS A 85 9.03 2.77 -13.02
CA LYS A 85 8.52 1.63 -12.24
C LYS A 85 7.52 2.09 -11.20
N GLU A 86 7.80 3.22 -10.54
CA GLU A 86 6.87 3.84 -9.60
C GLU A 86 5.60 4.34 -10.32
N LEU A 87 5.73 4.94 -11.50
CA LEU A 87 4.59 5.38 -12.32
C LEU A 87 3.73 4.19 -12.80
N ASN A 88 4.34 3.08 -13.21
CA ASN A 88 3.62 1.86 -13.58
C ASN A 88 2.84 1.25 -12.41
N GLN A 89 3.42 1.33 -11.21
CA GLN A 89 2.74 0.91 -9.99
C GLN A 89 1.53 1.81 -9.68
N VAL A 90 1.71 3.13 -9.78
CA VAL A 90 0.64 4.11 -9.63
C VAL A 90 -0.47 3.87 -10.65
N ASP A 91 -0.13 3.56 -11.91
CA ASP A 91 -1.09 3.25 -12.95
C ASP A 91 -1.88 1.97 -12.64
N THR A 92 -1.22 0.94 -12.11
CA THR A 92 -1.89 -0.30 -11.66
C THR A 92 -2.90 0.00 -10.55
N TYR A 93 -2.53 0.81 -9.56
CA TYR A 93 -3.44 1.26 -8.51
C TYR A 93 -4.64 2.05 -9.07
N ILE A 94 -4.36 3.00 -9.98
CA ILE A 94 -5.38 3.85 -10.61
C ILE A 94 -6.35 3.02 -11.45
N LYS A 95 -5.87 2.02 -12.20
CA LYS A 95 -6.73 1.11 -12.97
C LYS A 95 -7.75 0.41 -12.08
N ILE A 96 -7.32 -0.06 -10.92
CA ILE A 96 -8.19 -0.71 -9.94
C ILE A 96 -9.24 0.29 -9.42
N GLU A 97 -8.82 1.48 -8.98
CA GLU A 97 -9.75 2.49 -8.47
C GLU A 97 -10.69 3.03 -9.57
N LYS A 98 -10.26 3.11 -10.83
CA LYS A 98 -11.11 3.50 -11.97
C LYS A 98 -12.26 2.53 -12.18
N VAL A 99 -12.06 1.23 -11.98
CA VAL A 99 -13.16 0.25 -12.07
C VAL A 99 -14.22 0.52 -11.01
N ARG A 100 -13.82 1.00 -9.84
CA ARG A 100 -14.71 1.34 -8.74
C ARG A 100 -15.42 2.68 -8.91
N PHE A 101 -14.72 3.68 -9.43
CA PHE A 101 -15.24 5.05 -9.52
C PHE A 101 -15.79 5.44 -10.89
N GLY A 102 -15.50 4.67 -11.93
CA GLY A 102 -15.86 4.97 -13.30
C GLY A 102 -15.40 6.38 -13.69
N ASP A 103 -16.31 7.12 -14.32
CA ASP A 103 -16.05 8.44 -14.90
C ASP A 103 -15.78 9.54 -13.86
N LYS A 104 -15.95 9.26 -12.56
CA LYS A 104 -15.68 10.23 -11.49
C LYS A 104 -14.19 10.43 -11.23
N LEU A 105 -13.34 9.54 -11.74
CA LEU A 105 -11.89 9.56 -11.54
C LEU A 105 -11.17 9.90 -12.85
N ASN A 106 -10.74 11.14 -13.00
CA ASN A 106 -9.91 11.59 -14.12
C ASN A 106 -8.45 11.76 -13.69
N ILE A 107 -7.54 11.29 -14.54
CA ILE A 107 -6.11 11.23 -14.26
C ILE A 107 -5.38 11.86 -15.44
N LEU A 108 -4.46 12.77 -15.14
CA LEU A 108 -3.57 13.40 -16.09
C LEU A 108 -2.12 13.10 -15.68
N TYR A 109 -1.39 12.44 -16.57
CA TYR A 109 0.05 12.27 -16.45
C TYR A 109 0.73 13.41 -17.22
N ASP A 110 1.51 14.24 -16.54
CA ASP A 110 2.27 15.35 -17.10
C ASP A 110 3.73 15.21 -16.66
N VAL A 111 4.39 14.18 -17.17
CA VAL A 111 5.75 13.79 -16.76
C VAL A 111 6.68 13.83 -17.98
N ASP A 112 7.84 14.45 -17.82
CA ASP A 112 8.89 14.45 -18.83
C ASP A 112 9.51 13.04 -18.96
N GLU A 113 9.38 12.43 -20.13
CA GLU A 113 9.87 11.07 -20.41
C GLU A 113 11.39 10.94 -20.20
N SER A 114 12.15 12.03 -20.33
CA SER A 114 13.59 12.02 -20.06
C SER A 114 13.94 11.65 -18.61
N LEU A 115 12.97 11.79 -17.69
CA LEU A 115 13.11 11.46 -16.28
C LEU A 115 12.75 10.01 -15.94
N TYR A 116 12.26 9.21 -16.89
CA TYR A 116 11.77 7.85 -16.61
C TYR A 116 12.79 6.92 -15.94
N ASN A 117 14.07 7.08 -16.26
CA ASN A 117 15.15 6.27 -15.68
C ASN A 117 15.75 6.90 -14.39
N PHE A 118 15.23 8.06 -13.95
CA PHE A 118 15.70 8.73 -12.75
C PHE A 118 15.38 7.88 -11.51
N GLN A 119 16.33 7.84 -10.58
CA GLN A 119 16.25 7.01 -9.38
C GLN A 119 15.56 7.76 -8.24
N ILE A 120 14.46 7.20 -7.74
CA ILE A 120 13.69 7.75 -6.62
C ILE A 120 13.47 6.70 -5.53
N PRO A 121 13.25 7.10 -4.26
CA PRO A 121 12.76 6.19 -3.25
C PRO A 121 11.46 5.53 -3.71
N SER A 122 11.39 4.20 -3.61
CA SER A 122 10.17 3.45 -3.88
C SER A 122 9.02 3.90 -2.98
N LEU A 123 7.80 3.84 -3.49
CA LEU A 123 6.56 4.18 -2.78
C LEU A 123 6.50 5.64 -2.30
N ILE A 124 7.21 6.57 -2.96
CA ILE A 124 7.12 8.00 -2.64
C ILE A 124 5.95 8.69 -3.34
N ILE A 125 5.58 8.26 -4.54
CA ILE A 125 4.49 8.87 -5.33
C ILE A 125 3.15 8.25 -4.92
N GLN A 126 3.14 6.93 -4.71
CA GLN A 126 1.90 6.19 -4.46
C GLN A 126 1.07 6.76 -3.27
N PRO A 127 1.63 7.07 -2.09
CA PRO A 127 0.85 7.63 -0.98
C PRO A 127 0.19 8.97 -1.31
N LEU A 128 0.82 9.80 -2.16
CA LEU A 128 0.27 11.08 -2.60
C LEU A 128 -0.94 10.88 -3.51
N VAL A 129 -0.86 9.90 -4.41
CA VAL A 129 -1.97 9.52 -5.29
C VAL A 129 -3.12 8.94 -4.48
N GLU A 130 -2.85 8.01 -3.56
CA GLU A 130 -3.86 7.43 -2.67
C GLU A 130 -4.60 8.52 -1.89
N ASN A 131 -3.87 9.48 -1.32
CA ASN A 131 -4.47 10.60 -0.59
C ASN A 131 -5.31 11.49 -1.52
N SER A 132 -4.81 11.78 -2.72
CA SER A 132 -5.50 12.62 -3.70
C SER A 132 -6.82 12.01 -4.14
N ILE A 133 -6.86 10.70 -4.40
CA ILE A 133 -8.10 9.99 -4.71
C ILE A 133 -9.03 10.00 -3.50
N LYS A 134 -8.56 9.55 -2.33
CA LYS A 134 -9.37 9.47 -1.10
C LYS A 134 -10.06 10.78 -0.76
N HIS A 135 -9.35 11.90 -0.84
CA HIS A 135 -9.90 13.21 -0.50
C HIS A 135 -10.61 13.90 -1.67
N GLY A 136 -10.20 13.64 -2.91
CA GLY A 136 -10.80 14.22 -4.10
C GLY A 136 -12.24 13.75 -4.34
N ILE A 137 -12.55 12.47 -4.07
CA ILE A 137 -13.88 11.89 -4.38
C ILE A 137 -15.01 12.56 -3.60
N LEU A 138 -14.68 13.18 -2.46
CA LEU A 138 -15.63 13.95 -1.65
C LEU A 138 -16.13 15.24 -2.36
N LYS A 139 -15.51 15.67 -3.48
CA LYS A 139 -15.79 16.93 -4.18
C LYS A 139 -16.44 16.81 -5.58
N LYS A 140 -17.08 15.67 -5.88
CA LYS A 140 -17.89 15.38 -7.10
C LYS A 140 -17.14 15.18 -8.43
N GLU A 141 -15.97 15.78 -8.68
CA GLU A 141 -15.09 15.49 -9.84
C GLU A 141 -13.61 15.67 -9.45
N ILE A 142 -12.71 14.83 -9.96
CA ILE A 142 -11.28 14.83 -9.60
C ILE A 142 -10.41 14.79 -10.84
N MET A 143 -9.42 15.67 -10.89
CA MET A 143 -8.26 15.57 -11.77
C MET A 143 -7.02 15.40 -10.88
N VAL A 144 -6.39 14.22 -10.93
CA VAL A 144 -5.05 14.03 -10.34
C VAL A 144 -4.03 14.39 -11.41
N VAL A 145 -3.19 15.39 -11.14
CA VAL A 145 -2.08 15.78 -12.02
C VAL A 145 -0.78 15.31 -11.40
N LEU A 146 -0.08 14.42 -12.10
CA LEU A 146 1.28 14.01 -11.75
C LEU A 146 2.25 14.87 -12.56
N LYS A 147 2.99 15.75 -11.88
CA LYS A 147 4.06 16.62 -12.43
C LYS A 147 5.40 16.26 -11.83
#